data_AF-A0A497RNG1-F1
#
_entry.id   AF-A0A497RNG1-F1
#
_cell.length_a   1.000
_cell.length_b   1.000
_cell.length_c   1.000
_cell.angle_alpha   90.00
_cell.angle_beta   90.00
_cell.angle_gamma   90.00
#
_symmetry.space_group_name_H-M   'P 1'
#
loop_
_entity.id
_entity.type
_entity.pdbx_description
1 polymer ?
#
loop_
_entity_poly.entity_id
_entity_poly.type
_entity_poly.pdbx_seq_one_letter_code
_entity_poly.pdbx_strand_id
1 'polypeptide(L)'
;MVDEVFLVRKMYTTPQEIRDLLGVTIEDAPDDILEEFIDKAQHVVIKYWQVQIKDETMTGSINGSNNTFSVSNKFIADTDFDKKITTNDFTIYLWTDEDDPGSRVEATVSTFYPEHGKFVLSSAPSTDVEKITIDYSYYTKAIDWDLVNLATAYYAGMLWVAREQYLVPETFAIGGIRVRSVQPWERLREEFFRIVNQITSVPMDYVRYRKMVLAPRIKGRFRGPGTVVDYEESRGRKRYVKDTT
;
A
#
# COMPACT_ATOMS: atom_id res chain seq x y z
N MET A 1 36.88 9.61 -18.62
CA MET A 1 35.56 10.18 -18.30
C MET A 1 34.79 9.05 -17.65
N VAL A 2 34.79 9.04 -16.32
CA VAL A 2 33.93 8.15 -15.55
C VAL A 2 32.58 8.85 -15.60
N ASP A 3 31.65 8.31 -16.37
CA ASP A 3 30.26 8.75 -16.28
C ASP A 3 29.85 8.47 -14.84
N GLU A 4 29.79 9.53 -14.03
CA GLU A 4 29.03 9.49 -12.78
C GLU A 4 27.61 9.10 -13.20
N VAL A 5 27.29 7.83 -12.99
CA VAL A 5 25.91 7.36 -12.99
C VAL A 5 25.27 8.12 -11.85
N PHE A 6 24.74 9.30 -12.15
CA PHE A 6 23.75 9.94 -11.31
C PHE A 6 22.67 8.87 -11.14
N LEU A 7 22.65 8.24 -9.97
CA LEU A 7 21.49 7.50 -9.50
C LEU A 7 20.39 8.55 -9.46
N VAL A 8 19.66 8.68 -10.57
CA VAL A 8 18.44 9.46 -10.63
C VAL A 8 17.56 8.82 -9.58
N ARG A 9 17.43 9.47 -8.43
CA ARG A 9 16.54 9.03 -7.36
C ARG A 9 15.14 9.06 -7.95
N LYS A 10 14.61 7.89 -8.22
CA LYS A 10 13.25 7.75 -8.72
C LYS A 10 12.31 8.01 -7.55
N MET A 11 11.42 8.98 -7.71
CA MET A 11 10.54 9.48 -6.66
C MET A 11 9.11 9.56 -7.17
N TYR A 12 8.15 9.20 -6.32
CA TYR A 12 6.73 9.28 -6.68
C TYR A 12 6.19 10.71 -6.75
N THR A 13 6.76 11.61 -5.95
CA THR A 13 6.35 13.01 -5.79
C THR A 13 7.53 13.95 -5.98
N THR A 14 7.24 15.23 -6.23
CA THR A 14 8.25 16.28 -6.34
C THR A 14 8.29 17.14 -5.06
N PRO A 15 9.46 17.72 -4.70
CA PRO A 15 9.54 18.67 -3.59
C PRO A 15 8.56 19.85 -3.71
N GLN A 16 8.27 20.28 -4.95
CA GLN A 16 7.35 21.38 -5.20
C GLN A 16 5.89 21.05 -4.80
N GLU A 17 5.40 19.84 -5.08
CA GLU A 17 4.06 19.42 -4.68
C GLU A 17 3.89 19.43 -3.16
N ILE A 18 4.94 19.10 -2.41
CA ILE A 18 4.95 19.17 -0.95
C ILE A 18 4.89 20.61 -0.47
N ARG A 19 5.64 21.51 -1.09
CA ARG A 19 5.60 22.94 -0.76
C ARG A 19 4.22 23.53 -0.98
N ASP A 20 3.60 23.20 -2.12
CA ASP A 20 2.25 23.65 -2.46
C ASP A 20 1.21 23.11 -1.46
N LEU A 21 1.38 21.87 -0.99
CA LEU A 21 0.52 21.24 0.01
C LEU A 21 0.66 21.87 1.40
N LEU A 22 1.89 22.21 1.80
CA LEU A 22 2.18 22.82 3.11
C LEU A 22 1.99 24.34 3.10
N GLY A 23 1.95 24.97 1.92
CA GLY A 23 1.90 26.42 1.75
C GLY A 23 3.21 27.12 2.15
N VAL A 24 4.35 26.45 1.98
CA VAL A 24 5.69 26.95 2.36
C VAL A 24 6.53 27.31 1.15
N THR A 25 7.52 28.18 1.35
CA THR A 25 8.42 28.60 0.27
C THR A 25 9.65 27.71 0.17
N ILE A 26 10.42 27.85 -0.90
CA ILE A 26 11.69 27.13 -1.09
C ILE A 26 12.74 27.50 -0.03
N GLU A 27 12.63 28.68 0.57
CA GLU A 27 13.54 29.13 1.64
C GLU A 27 13.30 28.35 2.93
N ASP A 28 12.05 28.03 3.25
CA ASP A 28 11.67 27.29 4.45
C ASP A 28 11.93 25.78 4.30
N ALA A 29 11.69 25.25 3.10
CA ALA A 29 11.80 23.84 2.79
C ALA A 29 12.68 23.63 1.55
N PRO A 30 14.00 23.48 1.69
CA PRO A 30 14.91 23.29 0.57
C PRO A 30 14.79 21.87 -0.02
N ASP A 31 15.13 21.72 -1.31
CA ASP A 31 14.93 20.47 -2.07
C ASP A 31 15.68 19.29 -1.47
N ASP A 32 16.92 19.50 -1.03
CA ASP A 32 17.80 18.47 -0.45
C ASP A 32 17.21 17.79 0.78
N ILE A 33 16.58 18.58 1.66
CA ILE A 33 15.92 18.07 2.87
C ILE A 33 14.63 17.35 2.50
N LEU A 34 13.82 17.92 1.59
CA LEU A 34 12.56 17.31 1.17
C LEU A 34 12.77 15.99 0.45
N GLU A 35 13.80 15.88 -0.39
CA GLU A 35 14.16 14.64 -1.09
C GLU A 35 14.47 13.49 -0.12
N GLU A 36 15.17 13.75 0.99
CA GLU A 36 15.42 12.71 2.01
C GLU A 36 14.11 12.23 2.65
N PHE A 37 13.17 13.14 2.89
CA PHE A 37 11.86 12.80 3.45
C PHE A 37 10.96 12.08 2.44
N ILE A 38 11.03 12.45 1.16
CA ILE A 38 10.34 11.76 0.07
C ILE A 38 10.82 10.31 -0.01
N ASP A 39 12.13 10.09 0.06
CA ASP A 39 12.72 8.75 -0.01
C ASP A 39 12.27 7.86 1.17
N LYS A 40 12.28 8.42 2.38
CA LYS A 40 11.72 7.70 3.55
C LYS A 40 10.22 7.47 3.42
N ALA A 41 9.48 8.44 2.88
CA ALA A 41 8.05 8.34 2.70
C ALA A 41 7.68 7.22 1.73
N GLN A 42 8.26 7.18 0.53
CA GLN A 42 7.94 6.17 -0.48
C GLN A 42 8.17 4.74 0.01
N HIS A 43 9.24 4.49 0.76
CA HIS A 43 9.51 3.19 1.39
C HIS A 43 8.45 2.78 2.41
N VAL A 44 7.88 3.74 3.15
CA VAL A 44 6.79 3.47 4.10
C VAL A 44 5.48 3.23 3.35
N VAL A 45 5.16 4.07 2.36
CA VAL A 45 3.89 3.97 1.65
C VAL A 45 3.77 2.61 0.92
N ILE A 46 4.85 2.12 0.31
CA ILE A 46 4.87 0.80 -0.34
C ILE A 46 4.39 -0.32 0.59
N LYS A 47 4.81 -0.31 1.86
CA LYS A 47 4.45 -1.35 2.83
C LYS A 47 2.95 -1.42 3.13
N TYR A 48 2.19 -0.37 2.84
CA TYR A 48 0.76 -0.33 3.08
C TYR A 48 -0.09 -0.92 1.95
N TRP A 49 0.41 -0.93 0.71
CA TRP A 49 -0.37 -1.42 -0.45
C TRP A 49 0.24 -2.63 -1.15
N GLN A 50 1.54 -2.87 -0.99
CA GLN A 50 2.28 -3.90 -1.73
C GLN A 50 2.45 -5.14 -0.86
N VAL A 51 2.15 -6.29 -1.44
CA VAL A 51 2.39 -7.58 -0.80
C VAL A 51 3.47 -8.31 -1.58
N GLN A 52 4.51 -8.72 -0.89
CA GLN A 52 5.61 -9.50 -1.46
C GLN A 52 5.29 -10.99 -1.33
N ILE A 53 5.45 -11.71 -2.43
CA ILE A 53 5.34 -13.17 -2.48
C ILE A 53 6.69 -13.73 -2.92
N LYS A 54 7.10 -14.81 -2.27
CA LYS A 54 8.31 -15.56 -2.61
C LYS A 54 7.95 -17.00 -2.95
N ASP A 55 8.67 -17.54 -3.92
CA ASP A 55 8.61 -18.91 -4.40
C ASP A 55 7.18 -19.37 -4.74
N GLU A 56 6.37 -18.51 -5.39
CA GLU A 56 5.05 -18.93 -5.86
C GLU A 56 5.16 -19.85 -7.07
N THR A 57 4.50 -21.00 -7.01
CA THR A 57 4.43 -21.94 -8.13
C THR A 57 3.51 -21.42 -9.23
N MET A 58 4.06 -21.25 -10.43
CA MET A 58 3.26 -20.82 -11.57
C MET A 58 2.29 -21.90 -12.05
N THR A 59 1.13 -21.47 -12.53
CA THR A 59 0.15 -22.33 -13.19
C THR A 59 0.41 -22.37 -14.69
N GLY A 60 0.65 -23.57 -15.22
CA GLY A 60 0.88 -23.82 -16.64
C GLY A 60 1.42 -25.23 -16.86
N SER A 61 1.11 -25.84 -18.00
CA SER A 61 1.67 -27.15 -18.34
C SER A 61 3.10 -26.99 -18.83
N ILE A 62 4.06 -27.66 -18.18
CA ILE A 62 5.45 -27.78 -18.64
C ILE A 62 5.49 -28.97 -19.59
N ASN A 63 5.44 -28.72 -20.89
CA ASN A 63 5.39 -29.76 -21.92
C ASN A 63 6.42 -29.57 -23.04
N GLY A 64 7.44 -28.72 -22.83
CA GLY A 64 8.45 -28.42 -23.84
C GLY A 64 7.98 -27.51 -24.99
N SER A 65 6.70 -27.09 -25.00
CA SER A 65 6.13 -26.25 -26.07
C SER A 65 5.32 -25.07 -25.55
N ASN A 66 4.85 -25.11 -24.30
CA ASN A 66 4.08 -24.03 -23.72
C ASN A 66 5.01 -22.99 -23.08
N ASN A 67 4.85 -21.75 -23.52
CA ASN A 67 5.64 -20.62 -23.02
C ASN A 67 4.84 -19.73 -22.09
N THR A 68 3.52 -19.96 -21.96
CA THR A 68 2.63 -19.09 -21.20
C THR A 68 2.34 -19.68 -19.83
N PHE A 69 2.67 -18.90 -18.81
CA PHE A 69 2.44 -19.24 -17.41
C PHE A 69 1.65 -18.13 -16.72
N SER A 70 0.80 -18.50 -15.77
CA SER A 70 -0.01 -17.56 -15.00
C SER A 70 0.23 -17.67 -13.50
N VAL A 71 0.10 -16.54 -12.84
CA VAL A 71 0.23 -16.39 -11.40
C VAL A 71 -1.15 -16.22 -10.77
N SER A 72 -1.29 -16.62 -9.50
CA SER A 72 -2.59 -16.60 -8.81
C SER A 72 -3.07 -15.17 -8.53
N ASN A 73 -2.15 -14.28 -8.13
CA ASN A 73 -2.46 -12.89 -7.85
C ASN A 73 -2.23 -12.01 -9.08
N LYS A 74 -3.23 -11.17 -9.37
CA LYS A 74 -3.22 -10.22 -10.47
C LYS A 74 -2.62 -8.90 -10.00
N PHE A 75 -2.23 -8.05 -10.96
CA PHE A 75 -1.59 -6.75 -10.74
C PHE A 75 -0.20 -6.86 -10.10
N ILE A 76 0.79 -7.20 -10.92
CA ILE A 76 2.20 -7.14 -10.49
C ILE A 76 2.53 -5.71 -10.06
N ALA A 77 3.35 -5.58 -9.02
CA ALA A 77 3.75 -4.30 -8.46
C ALA A 77 5.12 -3.86 -8.95
N ASP A 78 5.28 -2.55 -9.08
CA ASP A 78 6.56 -1.86 -9.22
C ASP A 78 7.33 -1.93 -7.88
N THR A 79 8.61 -2.26 -7.96
CA THR A 79 9.54 -2.37 -6.84
C THR A 79 10.67 -1.33 -6.90
N ASP A 80 10.87 -0.66 -8.04
CA ASP A 80 11.99 0.23 -8.33
C ASP A 80 11.62 1.73 -8.37
N PHE A 81 10.36 2.05 -8.05
CA PHE A 81 9.80 3.40 -7.87
C PHE A 81 9.68 4.21 -9.17
N ASP A 82 9.62 3.54 -10.33
CA ASP A 82 9.61 4.21 -11.64
C ASP A 82 8.25 4.36 -12.31
N LYS A 83 7.20 3.90 -11.62
CA LYS A 83 5.80 3.89 -12.07
C LYS A 83 5.57 3.00 -13.30
N LYS A 84 6.52 2.16 -13.68
CA LYS A 84 6.44 1.20 -14.77
C LYS A 84 6.81 -0.18 -14.25
N ILE A 85 6.03 -1.16 -14.66
CA ILE A 85 6.36 -2.55 -14.34
C ILE A 85 7.27 -3.04 -15.44
N THR A 86 8.50 -3.41 -15.10
CA THR A 86 9.53 -3.91 -16.01
C THR A 86 10.00 -5.31 -15.59
N THR A 87 10.92 -5.90 -16.35
CA THR A 87 11.51 -7.21 -16.03
C THR A 87 12.40 -7.20 -14.79
N ASN A 88 12.67 -6.03 -14.21
CA ASN A 88 13.46 -5.91 -12.97
C ASN A 88 12.61 -6.11 -11.71
N ASP A 89 11.27 -6.07 -11.82
CA ASP A 89 10.35 -6.11 -10.68
C ASP A 89 9.99 -7.52 -10.21
N PHE A 90 10.42 -8.54 -10.96
CA PHE A 90 10.14 -9.93 -10.66
C PHE A 90 11.29 -10.82 -11.13
N THR A 91 11.50 -11.94 -10.44
CA THR A 91 12.48 -12.96 -10.83
C THR A 91 11.79 -14.30 -10.96
N ILE A 92 12.01 -14.97 -12.10
CA ILE A 92 11.45 -16.29 -12.38
C ILE A 92 12.57 -17.32 -12.28
N TYR A 93 12.33 -18.35 -11.49
CA TYR A 93 13.25 -19.47 -11.30
C TYR A 93 12.68 -20.74 -11.92
N LEU A 94 13.51 -21.43 -12.70
CA LEU A 94 13.29 -22.79 -13.17
C LEU A 94 14.04 -23.75 -12.25
N TRP A 95 13.38 -24.85 -11.89
CA TRP A 95 13.95 -25.88 -11.03
C TRP A 95 14.09 -27.17 -11.82
N THR A 96 15.32 -27.68 -11.92
CA THR A 96 15.58 -29.01 -12.49
C THR A 96 15.39 -30.13 -11.48
N ASP A 97 15.40 -29.82 -10.18
CA ASP A 97 15.13 -30.73 -9.07
C ASP A 97 14.36 -29.95 -7.98
N GLU A 98 13.16 -30.40 -7.63
CA GLU A 98 12.29 -29.73 -6.64
C GLU A 98 12.91 -29.66 -5.23
N ASP A 99 13.79 -30.60 -4.87
CA ASP A 99 14.31 -30.74 -3.50
C ASP A 99 15.67 -30.06 -3.27
N ASP A 100 16.38 -29.64 -4.34
CA ASP A 100 17.68 -28.96 -4.24
C ASP A 100 17.59 -27.44 -4.49
N PRO A 101 17.79 -26.58 -3.46
CA PRO A 101 17.81 -25.12 -3.62
C PRO A 101 18.95 -24.61 -4.51
N GLY A 102 19.96 -25.43 -4.83
CA GLY A 102 21.08 -25.09 -5.71
C GLY A 102 20.78 -25.22 -7.21
N SER A 103 19.64 -25.81 -7.60
CA SER A 103 19.29 -26.09 -9.00
C SER A 103 18.56 -24.94 -9.71
N ARG A 104 18.37 -23.81 -9.04
CA ARG A 104 17.61 -22.66 -9.54
C ARG A 104 18.33 -21.99 -10.72
N VAL A 105 17.67 -21.93 -11.87
CA VAL A 105 18.14 -21.17 -13.04
C VAL A 105 17.17 -20.03 -13.34
N GLU A 106 17.69 -18.81 -13.51
CA GLU A 106 16.86 -17.64 -13.87
C GLU A 106 16.36 -17.73 -15.31
N ALA A 107 15.05 -17.59 -15.51
CA ALA A 107 14.43 -17.56 -16.82
C ALA A 107 14.33 -16.13 -17.36
N THR A 108 14.55 -15.98 -18.67
CA THR A 108 14.29 -14.71 -19.36
C THR A 108 12.87 -14.65 -19.89
N VAL A 109 12.21 -13.50 -19.69
CA VAL A 109 10.84 -13.26 -20.14
C VAL A 109 10.84 -12.49 -21.44
N SER A 110 10.02 -12.92 -22.40
CA SER A 110 9.84 -12.22 -23.68
C SER A 110 8.78 -11.12 -23.57
N THR A 111 7.60 -11.48 -23.06
CA THR A 111 6.47 -10.57 -22.88
C THR A 111 5.75 -10.92 -21.60
N PHE A 112 5.24 -9.92 -20.90
CA PHE A 112 4.42 -10.12 -19.71
C PHE A 112 3.26 -9.14 -19.70
N TYR A 113 2.15 -9.56 -19.10
CA TYR A 113 0.92 -8.80 -18.98
C TYR A 113 0.62 -8.58 -17.49
N PRO A 114 1.05 -7.44 -16.92
CA PRO A 114 1.01 -7.19 -15.47
C PRO A 114 -0.40 -7.23 -14.88
N GLU A 115 -1.39 -6.72 -15.63
CA GLU A 115 -2.79 -6.67 -15.18
C GLU A 115 -3.43 -8.06 -15.08
N HIS A 116 -2.95 -9.01 -15.87
CA HIS A 116 -3.50 -10.36 -15.97
C HIS A 116 -2.66 -11.40 -15.22
N GLY A 117 -1.47 -11.03 -14.72
CA GLY A 117 -0.54 -11.96 -14.08
C GLY A 117 -0.05 -13.06 -15.03
N LYS A 118 0.14 -12.73 -16.31
CA LYS A 118 0.59 -13.69 -17.35
C LYS A 118 1.99 -13.37 -17.81
N PHE A 119 2.81 -14.41 -17.94
CA PHE A 119 4.18 -14.35 -18.37
C PHE A 119 4.38 -15.25 -19.58
N VAL A 120 5.12 -14.75 -20.57
CA VAL A 120 5.55 -15.52 -21.74
C VAL A 120 7.07 -15.61 -21.70
N LEU A 121 7.59 -16.81 -21.43
CA LEU A 121 9.03 -17.06 -21.43
C LEU A 121 9.61 -16.97 -22.85
N SER A 122 10.89 -16.60 -22.95
CA SER A 122 11.60 -16.49 -24.24
C SER A 122 11.82 -17.85 -24.92
N SER A 123 12.09 -18.87 -24.12
CA SER A 123 12.20 -20.27 -24.53
C SER A 123 11.22 -21.14 -23.74
N ALA A 124 10.71 -22.19 -24.40
CA ALA A 124 9.92 -23.19 -23.71
C ALA A 124 10.82 -23.93 -22.70
N PRO A 125 10.42 -24.08 -21.43
CA PRO A 125 11.15 -24.90 -20.48
C PRO A 125 11.18 -26.34 -20.98
N SER A 126 12.37 -26.99 -20.93
CA SER A 126 12.50 -28.39 -21.32
C SER A 126 11.66 -29.28 -20.41
N THR A 127 11.36 -30.50 -20.86
CA THR A 127 10.63 -31.50 -20.06
C THR A 127 11.35 -31.92 -18.78
N ASP A 128 12.62 -31.52 -18.64
CA ASP A 128 13.46 -31.82 -17.48
C ASP A 128 13.26 -30.82 -16.32
N VAL A 129 12.46 -29.76 -16.55
CA VAL A 129 12.10 -28.80 -15.51
C VAL A 129 10.88 -29.33 -14.75
N GLU A 130 11.05 -29.56 -13.45
CA GLU A 130 9.97 -30.08 -12.60
C GLU A 130 9.03 -28.95 -12.14
N LYS A 131 9.58 -27.76 -11.87
CA LYS A 131 8.83 -26.67 -11.24
C LYS A 131 9.31 -25.29 -11.71
N ILE A 132 8.37 -24.35 -11.78
CA ILE A 132 8.63 -22.95 -12.07
C ILE A 132 8.11 -22.12 -10.91
N THR A 133 8.99 -21.36 -10.28
CA THR A 133 8.61 -20.42 -9.22
C THR A 133 8.88 -18.98 -9.62
N ILE A 134 8.17 -18.06 -8.98
CA ILE A 134 8.36 -16.62 -9.16
C ILE A 134 8.39 -15.90 -7.82
N ASP A 135 9.35 -14.99 -7.71
CA ASP A 135 9.37 -13.94 -6.70
C ASP A 135 8.85 -12.66 -7.35
N TYR A 136 7.76 -12.14 -6.79
CA TYR A 136 7.15 -10.92 -7.29
C TYR A 136 6.39 -10.22 -6.17
N SER A 137 6.10 -8.95 -6.41
CA SER A 137 5.18 -8.20 -5.58
C SER A 137 3.89 -7.96 -6.35
N TYR A 138 2.78 -7.80 -5.64
CA TYR A 138 1.50 -7.47 -6.27
C TYR A 138 0.72 -6.41 -5.51
N TYR A 139 -0.18 -5.76 -6.24
CA TYR A 139 -1.16 -4.82 -5.73
C TYR A 139 -2.52 -5.51 -5.58
N THR A 140 -3.27 -5.14 -4.55
CA THR A 140 -4.61 -5.69 -4.34
C THR A 140 -5.63 -5.24 -5.40
N LYS A 141 -5.35 -4.13 -6.09
CA LYS A 141 -6.16 -3.56 -7.17
C LYS A 141 -5.30 -2.73 -8.13
N ALA A 142 -5.88 -2.33 -9.26
CA ALA A 142 -5.27 -1.35 -10.15
C ALA A 142 -4.99 -0.03 -9.40
N ILE A 143 -3.74 0.42 -9.47
CA ILE A 143 -3.27 1.60 -8.75
C ILE A 143 -3.59 2.88 -9.50
N ASP A 144 -4.05 3.87 -8.73
CA ASP A 144 -4.14 5.26 -9.16
C ASP A 144 -2.87 6.00 -8.70
N TRP A 145 -2.01 6.35 -9.65
CA TRP A 145 -0.73 7.00 -9.40
C TRP A 145 -0.87 8.41 -8.82
N ASP A 146 -1.99 9.08 -9.03
CA ASP A 146 -2.24 10.41 -8.48
C ASP A 146 -2.48 10.32 -6.96
N LEU A 147 -3.22 9.29 -6.52
CA LEU A 147 -3.42 9.01 -5.09
C LEU A 147 -2.13 8.56 -4.41
N VAL A 148 -1.30 7.78 -5.10
CA VAL A 148 0.04 7.40 -4.63
C VAL A 148 0.90 8.64 -4.40
N ASN A 149 0.97 9.53 -5.39
CA ASN A 149 1.71 10.78 -5.31
C ASN A 149 1.24 11.62 -4.10
N LEU A 150 -0.08 11.81 -3.98
CA LEU A 150 -0.68 12.55 -2.87
C LEU A 150 -0.36 11.93 -1.51
N ALA A 151 -0.45 10.59 -1.38
CA ALA A 151 -0.12 9.89 -0.13
C ALA A 151 1.35 10.08 0.25
N THR A 152 2.27 9.95 -0.70
CA THR A 152 3.70 10.19 -0.47
C THR A 152 3.96 11.64 -0.05
N ALA A 153 3.29 12.61 -0.69
CA ALA A 153 3.41 14.03 -0.34
C ALA A 153 2.93 14.33 1.08
N TYR A 154 1.76 13.80 1.50
CA TYR A 154 1.27 13.97 2.88
C TYR A 154 2.19 13.35 3.93
N TYR A 155 2.76 12.17 3.66
CA TYR A 155 3.65 11.51 4.60
C TYR A 155 5.02 12.22 4.68
N ALA A 156 5.58 12.65 3.55
CA ALA A 156 6.80 13.45 3.52
C ALA A 156 6.61 14.80 4.22
N GLY A 157 5.49 15.49 3.96
CA GLY A 157 5.13 16.72 4.65
C GLY A 157 4.94 16.53 6.16
N MET A 158 4.34 15.42 6.59
CA MET A 158 4.23 15.06 8.00
C MET A 158 5.61 14.95 8.66
N LEU A 159 6.56 14.25 8.02
CA LEU A 159 7.92 14.10 8.55
C LEU A 159 8.66 15.43 8.65
N TRP A 160 8.50 16.29 7.65
CA TRP A 160 9.11 17.62 7.64
C TRP A 160 8.53 18.52 8.75
N VAL A 161 7.20 18.59 8.89
CA VAL A 161 6.55 19.36 9.97
C VAL A 161 6.94 18.83 11.35
N ALA A 162 7.01 17.51 11.49
CA ALA A 162 7.45 16.89 12.73
C ALA A 162 8.89 17.28 13.09
N ARG A 163 9.81 17.37 12.11
CA ARG A 163 11.18 17.85 12.33
C ARG A 163 11.22 19.28 12.87
N GLU A 164 10.49 20.20 12.23
CA GLU A 164 10.51 21.62 12.60
C GLU A 164 9.90 21.87 13.99
N GLN A 165 8.80 21.18 14.30
CA GLN A 165 8.04 21.42 15.52
C GLN A 165 8.36 20.45 16.67
N TYR A 166 9.32 19.55 16.48
CA TYR A 166 9.68 18.55 17.49
C TYR A 166 10.12 19.16 18.83
N LEU A 167 10.72 20.36 18.78
CA LEU A 167 11.20 21.07 19.96
C LEU A 167 10.08 21.77 20.73
N VAL A 168 8.88 21.90 20.16
CA VAL A 168 7.76 22.59 20.79
C VAL A 168 7.03 21.60 21.71
N PRO A 169 6.97 21.87 23.04
CA PRO A 169 6.24 20.98 23.95
C PRO A 169 4.73 21.03 23.67
N GLU A 170 4.07 19.87 23.80
CA GLU A 170 2.60 19.73 23.63
C GLU A 170 1.81 20.59 24.62
N THR A 171 2.30 20.63 25.86
CA THR A 171 1.70 21.42 26.92
C THR A 171 2.77 22.27 27.56
N PHE A 172 2.53 23.56 27.56
CA PHE A 172 3.40 24.52 28.21
C PHE A 172 2.58 25.33 29.20
N ALA A 173 3.09 25.43 30.43
CA ALA A 173 2.48 26.21 31.48
C ALA A 173 3.45 27.32 31.89
N ILE A 174 3.05 28.57 31.69
CA ILE A 174 3.71 29.73 32.29
C ILE A 174 2.75 30.31 33.31
N GLY A 175 3.11 30.19 34.59
CA GLY A 175 2.28 30.67 35.69
C GLY A 175 0.89 30.02 35.68
N GLY A 176 -0.16 30.85 35.62
CA GLY A 176 -1.56 30.39 35.60
C GLY A 176 -2.11 30.05 34.20
N ILE A 177 -1.37 30.33 33.13
CA ILE A 177 -1.83 30.08 31.76
C ILE A 177 -1.26 28.75 31.28
N ARG A 178 -2.15 27.87 30.82
CA ARG A 178 -1.82 26.59 30.18
C ARG A 178 -2.14 26.70 28.70
N VAL A 179 -1.11 26.58 27.86
CA VAL A 179 -1.27 26.49 26.41
C VAL A 179 -1.09 25.04 26.01
N ARG A 180 -2.05 24.51 25.26
CA ARG A 180 -1.96 23.20 24.60
C ARG A 180 -1.80 23.45 23.11
N SER A 181 -0.67 23.04 22.54
CA SER A 181 -0.50 23.01 21.10
C SER A 181 -1.13 21.73 20.57
N VAL A 182 -1.88 21.83 19.47
CA VAL A 182 -2.29 20.65 18.70
C VAL A 182 -1.16 20.36 17.74
N GLN A 183 -0.67 19.13 17.74
CA GLN A 183 0.40 18.67 16.86
C GLN A 183 -0.08 18.66 15.39
N PRO A 184 0.40 19.55 14.53
CA PRO A 184 -0.12 19.67 13.16
C PRO A 184 0.19 18.46 12.28
N TRP A 185 1.28 17.75 12.58
CA TRP A 185 1.64 16.51 11.88
C TRP A 185 0.61 15.40 12.07
N GLU A 186 -0.15 15.41 13.17
CA GLU A 186 -1.23 14.44 13.41
C GLU A 186 -2.33 14.56 12.36
N ARG A 187 -2.68 15.79 11.96
CA ARG A 187 -3.68 16.04 10.91
C ARG A 187 -3.20 15.58 9.54
N LEU A 188 -1.92 15.79 9.22
CA LEU A 188 -1.31 15.27 7.98
C LEU A 188 -1.31 13.74 7.97
N ARG A 189 -1.07 13.13 9.14
CA ARG A 189 -1.15 11.66 9.31
C ARG A 189 -2.56 11.12 9.10
N GLU A 190 -3.58 11.81 9.60
CA GLU A 190 -4.98 11.43 9.39
C GLU A 190 -5.37 11.45 7.91
N GLU A 191 -5.00 12.51 7.18
CA GLU A 191 -5.25 12.59 5.73
C GLU A 191 -4.45 11.55 4.94
N PHE A 192 -3.20 11.27 5.33
CA PHE A 192 -2.43 10.15 4.78
C PHE A 192 -3.17 8.82 4.92
N PHE A 193 -3.63 8.48 6.13
CA PHE A 193 -4.36 7.23 6.34
C PHE A 193 -5.68 7.19 5.58
N ARG A 194 -6.36 8.33 5.43
CA ARG A 194 -7.57 8.43 4.62
C ARG A 194 -7.30 8.07 3.16
N ILE A 195 -6.22 8.59 2.58
CA ILE A 195 -5.82 8.29 1.20
C ILE A 195 -5.38 6.84 1.06
N VAL A 196 -4.57 6.33 1.99
CA VAL A 196 -4.16 4.90 1.98
C VAL A 196 -5.37 3.97 2.07
N ASN A 197 -6.36 4.31 2.91
CA ASN A 197 -7.61 3.57 2.96
C ASN A 197 -8.38 3.65 1.63
N GLN A 198 -8.35 4.78 0.94
CA GLN A 198 -8.95 4.90 -0.38
C GLN A 198 -8.20 4.07 -1.43
N ILE A 199 -6.86 4.01 -1.38
CA ILE A 199 -6.02 3.18 -2.25
C ILE A 199 -6.25 1.69 -1.98
N THR A 200 -6.42 1.27 -0.72
CA THR A 200 -6.61 -0.15 -0.39
C THR A 200 -8.06 -0.62 -0.44
N SER A 201 -9.03 0.30 -0.29
CA SER A 201 -10.46 -0.06 -0.31
C SER A 201 -10.90 -0.58 -1.69
N VAL A 202 -11.64 -1.69 -1.65
CA VAL A 202 -12.40 -2.16 -2.81
C VAL A 202 -13.63 -1.25 -2.96
N PRO A 203 -13.95 -0.77 -4.17
CA PRO A 203 -15.16 0.02 -4.38
C PRO A 203 -16.38 -0.76 -3.87
N MET A 204 -17.16 -0.12 -3.01
CA MET A 204 -18.37 -0.73 -2.47
C MET A 204 -19.35 -0.99 -3.62
N ASP A 205 -19.65 -2.26 -3.90
CA ASP A 205 -20.68 -2.64 -4.86
C ASP A 205 -22.06 -2.22 -4.32
N TYR A 206 -22.53 -1.04 -4.73
CA TYR A 206 -23.83 -0.50 -4.32
C TYR A 206 -25.00 -1.45 -4.59
N VAL A 207 -24.87 -2.39 -5.52
CA VAL A 207 -25.96 -3.30 -5.92
C VAL A 207 -26.01 -4.53 -5.02
N ARG A 208 -24.85 -5.08 -4.64
CA ARG A 208 -24.76 -6.31 -3.83
C ARG A 208 -24.42 -6.07 -2.36
N TYR A 209 -24.17 -4.83 -1.95
CA TYR A 209 -23.83 -4.52 -0.55
C TYR A 209 -25.02 -4.81 0.38
N ARG A 210 -24.97 -5.96 1.07
CA ARG A 210 -25.74 -6.16 2.30
C ARG A 210 -25.14 -5.24 3.35
N LYS A 211 -25.86 -4.17 3.67
CA LYS A 211 -25.55 -3.31 4.81
C LYS A 211 -25.46 -4.14 6.08
N MET A 212 -24.24 -4.48 6.50
CA MET A 212 -24.00 -5.08 7.81
C MET A 212 -24.19 -3.99 8.85
N VAL A 213 -25.42 -3.87 9.35
CA VAL A 213 -25.70 -2.99 10.48
C VAL A 213 -25.17 -3.68 11.73
N LEU A 214 -24.03 -3.23 12.26
CA LEU A 214 -23.40 -3.80 13.47
C LEU A 214 -24.30 -3.81 14.71
N ALA A 215 -25.33 -2.95 14.73
CA ALA A 215 -26.40 -2.99 15.72
C ALA A 215 -27.72 -2.57 15.07
N PRO A 216 -28.84 -3.31 15.26
CA PRO A 216 -30.13 -2.85 14.78
C PRO A 216 -30.41 -1.45 15.33
N ARG A 217 -30.93 -0.53 14.49
CA ARG A 217 -31.48 0.75 14.97
C ARG A 217 -32.68 0.44 15.86
N ILE A 218 -32.45 0.28 17.15
CA ILE A 218 -33.53 0.12 18.13
C ILE A 218 -34.27 1.46 18.17
N LYS A 219 -35.55 1.47 17.77
CA LYS A 219 -36.41 2.64 17.94
C LYS A 219 -36.58 2.89 19.44
N GLY A 220 -35.80 3.80 20.01
CA GLY A 220 -36.06 4.32 21.35
C GLY A 220 -37.41 5.03 21.34
N ARG A 221 -38.41 4.49 22.05
CA ARG A 221 -39.64 5.25 22.33
C ARG A 221 -39.34 6.19 23.49
N PHE A 222 -39.29 7.48 23.20
CA PHE A 222 -39.22 8.53 24.22
C PHE A 222 -40.46 8.42 25.14
N ARG A 223 -40.27 7.99 26.39
CA ARG A 223 -41.32 7.95 27.42
C ARG A 223 -41.21 9.18 28.34
N GLY A 224 -41.30 10.37 27.75
CA GLY A 224 -41.48 11.61 28.50
C GLY A 224 -40.30 12.04 29.39
N PRO A 225 -40.45 13.17 30.11
CA PRO A 225 -39.40 13.75 30.94
C PRO A 225 -39.36 13.06 32.31
N GLY A 226 -38.18 12.56 32.70
CA GLY A 226 -37.93 11.99 34.04
C GLY A 226 -37.53 10.52 34.10
N THR A 227 -37.54 9.79 32.97
CA THR A 227 -37.01 8.42 32.92
C THR A 227 -35.56 8.44 32.44
N VAL A 228 -34.64 7.88 33.24
CA VAL A 228 -33.29 7.53 32.78
C VAL A 228 -33.47 6.50 31.67
N VAL A 229 -32.80 6.68 30.55
CA VAL A 229 -32.82 5.69 29.48
C VAL A 229 -32.02 4.50 29.98
N ASP A 230 -32.69 3.42 30.37
CA ASP A 230 -32.05 2.18 30.83
C ASP A 230 -31.30 1.54 29.66
N TYR A 231 -30.06 1.98 29.43
CA TYR A 231 -29.16 1.44 28.41
C TYR A 231 -28.35 0.23 28.91
N GLU A 232 -28.50 -0.19 30.16
CA GLU A 232 -27.55 -1.12 30.78
C GLU A 232 -28.05 -2.57 30.92
N GLU A 233 -29.35 -2.86 30.83
CA GLU A 233 -29.83 -4.23 31.07
C GLU A 233 -29.86 -5.16 29.84
N SER A 234 -29.67 -4.65 28.61
CA SER A 234 -29.67 -5.53 27.42
C SER A 234 -28.30 -6.11 27.05
N ARG A 235 -27.23 -5.78 27.79
CA ARG A 235 -25.89 -6.39 27.60
C ARG A 235 -25.80 -7.84 28.10
N GLY A 236 -26.88 -8.38 28.66
CA GLY A 236 -27.04 -9.79 28.97
C GLY A 236 -27.27 -10.65 27.72
N ARG A 237 -26.19 -11.23 27.19
CA ARG A 237 -26.14 -12.46 26.35
C ARG A 237 -27.20 -12.56 25.23
N LYS A 238 -26.87 -12.18 24.00
CA LYS A 238 -27.50 -12.81 22.82
C LYS A 238 -26.47 -13.18 21.75
N ARG A 239 -26.33 -14.50 21.58
CA ARG A 239 -25.63 -15.20 20.51
C ARG A 239 -26.21 -14.80 19.16
N TYR A 240 -25.35 -14.81 18.15
CA TYR A 240 -25.66 -14.72 16.73
C TYR A 240 -27.02 -15.37 16.38
N VAL A 241 -27.94 -14.58 15.82
CA VAL A 241 -29.13 -15.10 15.14
C VAL A 241 -28.84 -15.08 13.65
N LYS A 242 -28.86 -16.26 13.03
CA LYS A 242 -28.74 -16.45 11.59
C LYS A 242 -30.15 -16.30 11.02
N ASP A 243 -30.39 -15.30 10.18
CA ASP A 243 -31.70 -15.15 9.53
C ASP A 243 -31.91 -16.25 8.51
N THR A 244 -32.92 -17.09 8.74
CA THR A 244 -33.51 -18.02 7.77
C THR A 244 -34.73 -17.37 7.13
N THR A 245 -34.61 -16.95 5.88
CA THR A 245 -35.45 -17.32 4.72
C THR A 245 -35.01 -16.52 3.50
#